data_AF-A0A7S4PSQ5-F1
#
_entry.id   AF-A0A7S4PSQ5-F1
#
_cell.length_a   1.000
_cell.length_b   1.000
_cell.length_c   1.000
_cell.angle_alpha   90.00
_cell.angle_beta   90.00
_cell.angle_gamma   90.00
#
_symmetry.space_group_name_H-M   'P 1'
#
loop_
_entity.id
_entity.type
_entity.pdbx_description
1 polymer ?
#
loop_
_entity_poly.entity_id
_entity_poly.type
_entity_poly.pdbx_seq_one_letter_code
_entity_poly.pdbx_strand_id
1 'polypeptide(L)'
;MLDRVGLFWPCLFTALAVLAGGLVRFVQSFAKGPPSPRGYLSRVRARWFAGHVAEWLKCTGTFDGLLAGCLEFESLEPDGSVRAAFTPAGPLLSGSGAVHEGALALLTDTVTSIGQTAAGYLGGLSIEIGVTLITPVPVGERLIVRTRILKVHVGAVMSMEMELRRANTADGEGELLATGWHTKSIKAPYKAHLWHGFLVRCLPLYKRELQRGLALTKAAASDIKAVSQAPCLAGSWTLHGEDSEQFHYVFEHEPGSETFTGRLLDDTELREGRVQEGRVEWKIGDFHLSGTLDDGWQRLENVHAVKGTEVFGPLSCFREAKEESQDNMESLLALRWEEGIDGGEGVTVLLADIAPRLQNIYGISHGAATASLLATVSREHLGGLQRPGGVPVIKSFSVLYQEPVPGGPTVGLAVWHQPPGRVARPDDKDAVRLTAELYNDDRPHARANLTFSLPEPPRPPPQARLFGLGRMPGLQASFLRRRSQATEKRDSSLSDSEVDENEPASEQASGSAPEEFPNESQQKEAEDFDPALKALPDEGQQLEAEVDAKEPSSEQDLGPVLDEFPDKGQSKAEAPAELDGEEEEEEWLRCWREGRPPQTE
;
A
#
# COMPACT_ATOMS: atom_id res chain seq x y z
N MET A 1 -54.08 57.14 5.98
CA MET A 1 -53.02 56.38 6.70
C MET A 1 -53.01 54.90 6.31
N LEU A 2 -54.16 54.27 6.06
CA LEU A 2 -54.25 52.89 5.58
C LEU A 2 -53.73 52.67 4.15
N ASP A 3 -53.82 53.65 3.25
CA ASP A 3 -53.31 53.51 1.86
C ASP A 3 -51.78 53.45 1.74
N ARG A 4 -51.03 53.90 2.76
CA ARG A 4 -49.56 53.74 2.77
C ARG A 4 -49.11 52.36 3.26
N VAL A 5 -50.01 51.57 3.85
CA VAL A 5 -49.73 50.20 4.29
C VAL A 5 -49.78 49.23 3.11
N GLY A 6 -50.57 49.52 2.07
CA GLY A 6 -50.77 48.65 0.91
C GLY A 6 -49.52 48.43 0.04
N LEU A 7 -48.60 49.41 -0.02
CA LEU A 7 -47.35 49.29 -0.78
C LEU A 7 -46.18 48.70 0.04
N PHE A 8 -46.24 48.79 1.37
CA PHE A 8 -45.15 48.33 2.23
C PHE A 8 -45.02 46.80 2.23
N TRP A 9 -46.15 46.09 2.31
CA TRP A 9 -46.16 44.63 2.38
C TRP A 9 -45.60 43.95 1.12
N PRO A 10 -46.00 44.32 -0.11
CA PRO A 10 -45.42 43.72 -1.33
C PRO A 10 -43.92 43.97 -1.46
N CYS A 11 -43.43 45.17 -1.10
CA CYS A 11 -42.01 45.48 -1.11
C CYS A 11 -41.24 44.65 -0.08
N LEU A 12 -41.78 44.49 1.14
CA LEU A 12 -41.20 43.64 2.17
C LEU A 12 -41.17 42.16 1.77
N PHE A 13 -42.26 41.62 1.24
CA PHE A 13 -42.31 40.24 0.74
C PHE A 13 -41.33 40.01 -0.41
N THR A 14 -41.20 40.97 -1.33
CA THR A 14 -40.23 40.90 -2.43
C THR A 14 -38.80 40.91 -1.89
N ALA A 15 -38.49 41.80 -0.93
CA ALA A 15 -37.18 41.85 -0.29
C ALA A 15 -36.84 40.54 0.45
N LEU A 16 -37.80 39.99 1.19
CA LEU A 16 -37.64 38.69 1.88
C LEU A 16 -37.46 37.54 0.89
N ALA A 17 -38.21 37.51 -0.22
CA ALA A 17 -38.07 36.48 -1.25
C ALA A 17 -36.71 36.55 -1.96
N VAL A 18 -36.21 37.77 -2.26
CA VAL A 18 -34.88 37.98 -2.83
C VAL A 18 -33.79 37.54 -1.86
N LEU A 19 -33.92 37.88 -0.57
CA LEU A 19 -32.98 37.45 0.47
C LEU A 19 -33.01 35.92 0.63
N ALA A 20 -34.18 35.30 0.63
CA ALA A 20 -34.33 33.85 0.71
C ALA A 20 -33.73 33.16 -0.53
N GLY A 21 -34.02 33.64 -1.74
CA GLY A 21 -33.45 33.12 -2.98
C GLY A 21 -31.93 33.31 -3.05
N GLY A 22 -31.43 34.45 -2.56
CA GLY A 22 -30.00 34.72 -2.40
C GLY A 22 -29.34 33.77 -1.41
N LEU A 23 -29.96 33.51 -0.26
CA LEU A 23 -29.49 32.58 0.75
C LEU A 23 -29.48 31.14 0.22
N VAL A 24 -30.52 30.70 -0.49
CA VAL A 24 -30.57 29.36 -1.10
C VAL A 24 -29.47 29.21 -2.15
N ARG A 25 -29.27 30.20 -3.03
CA ARG A 25 -28.16 30.17 -4.01
C ARG A 25 -26.80 30.19 -3.33
N PHE A 26 -26.65 30.95 -2.25
CA PHE A 26 -25.44 30.99 -1.44
C PHE A 26 -25.17 29.62 -0.82
N VAL A 27 -26.15 28.98 -0.18
CA VAL A 27 -26.06 27.62 0.38
C VAL A 27 -25.74 26.59 -0.71
N GLN A 28 -26.44 26.63 -1.83
CA GLN A 28 -26.18 25.76 -2.99
C GLN A 28 -24.79 25.96 -3.58
N SER A 29 -24.22 27.17 -3.51
CA SER A 29 -22.86 27.41 -3.99
C SER A 29 -21.81 26.64 -3.21
N PHE A 30 -22.09 26.26 -1.95
CA PHE A 30 -21.23 25.38 -1.17
C PHE A 30 -21.30 23.92 -1.64
N ALA A 31 -22.47 23.47 -2.12
CA ALA A 31 -22.66 22.11 -2.64
C ALA A 31 -22.17 21.92 -4.09
N LYS A 32 -22.07 22.98 -4.90
CA LYS A 32 -21.69 22.91 -6.32
C LYS A 32 -20.21 22.60 -6.59
N GLY A 33 -19.43 22.30 -5.56
CA GLY A 33 -18.02 21.94 -5.67
C GLY A 33 -17.06 22.93 -5.00
N PRO A 34 -15.74 22.66 -5.08
CA PRO A 34 -14.74 23.51 -4.46
C PRO A 34 -14.68 24.92 -5.06
N PRO A 35 -14.12 25.89 -4.31
CA PRO A 35 -13.84 27.22 -4.84
C PRO A 35 -12.85 27.15 -6.01
N SER A 36 -12.88 28.17 -6.88
CA SER A 36 -11.95 28.27 -8.01
C SER A 36 -10.48 28.10 -7.57
N PRO A 37 -9.68 27.30 -8.29
CA PRO A 37 -8.28 27.06 -7.92
C PRO A 37 -7.42 28.33 -7.98
N ARG A 38 -7.84 29.34 -8.77
CA ARG A 38 -7.10 30.61 -8.94
C ARG A 38 -7.23 31.57 -7.75
N GLY A 39 -8.18 31.32 -6.85
CA GLY A 39 -8.46 32.19 -5.70
C GLY A 39 -7.30 32.27 -4.70
N TYR A 40 -7.10 33.45 -4.10
CA TYR A 40 -6.12 33.64 -3.02
C TYR A 40 -6.39 32.70 -1.83
N LEU A 41 -7.66 32.56 -1.43
CA LEU A 41 -8.07 31.68 -0.33
C LEU A 41 -7.73 30.21 -0.62
N SER A 42 -7.91 29.74 -1.86
CA SER A 42 -7.60 28.37 -2.27
C SER A 42 -6.10 28.08 -2.14
N ARG A 43 -5.24 29.05 -2.51
CA ARG A 43 -3.78 28.96 -2.33
C ARG A 43 -3.36 28.93 -0.85
N VAL A 44 -3.95 29.79 -0.02
CA VAL A 44 -3.68 29.78 1.43
C VAL A 44 -4.10 28.45 2.06
N ARG A 45 -5.28 27.92 1.69
CA ARG A 45 -5.78 26.62 2.14
C ARG A 45 -4.82 25.50 1.77
N ALA A 46 -4.41 25.40 0.50
CA ALA A 46 -3.53 24.34 0.01
C ALA A 46 -2.18 24.35 0.75
N ARG A 47 -1.60 25.54 0.97
CA ARG A 47 -0.35 25.70 1.74
C ARG A 47 -0.49 25.27 3.20
N TRP A 48 -1.61 25.59 3.85
CA TRP A 48 -1.87 25.14 5.23
C TRP A 48 -2.07 23.64 5.30
N PHE A 49 -2.80 23.07 4.34
CA PHE A 49 -3.03 21.64 4.24
C PHE A 49 -1.71 20.89 4.00
N ALA A 50 -0.80 21.39 3.16
CA ALA A 50 0.52 20.77 2.94
C ALA A 50 1.33 20.60 4.24
N GLY A 51 1.37 21.63 5.09
CA GLY A 51 2.04 21.54 6.40
C GLY A 51 1.37 20.53 7.34
N HIS A 52 0.05 20.39 7.23
CA HIS A 52 -0.73 19.44 8.04
C HIS A 52 -0.52 17.98 7.61
N VAL A 53 -0.47 17.73 6.30
CA VAL A 53 -0.30 16.37 5.74
C VAL A 53 0.98 15.71 6.25
N ALA A 54 2.10 16.44 6.27
CA ALA A 54 3.36 15.88 6.77
C ALA A 54 3.29 15.48 8.25
N GLU A 55 2.54 16.22 9.07
CA GLU A 55 2.32 15.86 10.49
C GLU A 55 1.32 14.71 10.62
N TRP A 56 0.27 14.70 9.81
CA TRP A 56 -0.74 13.64 9.78
C TRP A 56 -0.13 12.28 9.40
N LEU A 57 0.72 12.22 8.36
CA LEU A 57 1.42 10.99 7.98
C LEU A 57 2.28 10.45 9.13
N LYS A 58 2.93 11.32 9.91
CA LYS A 58 3.76 10.90 11.04
C LYS A 58 2.97 10.34 12.22
N CYS A 59 1.72 10.74 12.37
CA CYS A 59 0.91 10.32 13.50
C CYS A 59 -0.18 9.32 13.14
N THR A 60 -0.45 9.08 11.86
CA THR A 60 -1.45 8.10 11.48
C THR A 60 -0.90 6.70 11.75
N GLY A 61 -1.62 5.92 12.58
CA GLY A 61 -1.34 4.51 12.80
C GLY A 61 -1.84 3.61 11.66
N THR A 62 -2.27 4.20 10.55
CA THR A 62 -2.80 3.54 9.35
C THR A 62 -1.69 3.25 8.34
N PHE A 63 -2.07 2.60 7.24
CA PHE A 63 -1.16 2.22 6.17
C PHE A 63 -0.43 3.41 5.52
N ASP A 64 -1.06 4.59 5.47
CA ASP A 64 -0.44 5.85 5.03
C ASP A 64 0.81 6.23 5.84
N GLY A 65 0.88 5.81 7.10
CA GLY A 65 1.98 6.11 8.01
C GLY A 65 3.32 5.58 7.52
N LEU A 66 3.33 4.59 6.64
CA LEU A 66 4.55 4.05 6.02
C LEU A 66 5.26 5.08 5.13
N LEU A 67 4.56 6.11 4.64
CA LEU A 67 5.16 7.19 3.86
C LEU A 67 5.80 8.27 4.75
N ALA A 68 5.62 8.20 6.08
CA ALA A 68 6.22 9.14 7.01
C ALA A 68 7.75 9.11 6.91
N GLY A 69 8.36 10.27 6.65
CA GLY A 69 9.82 10.38 6.47
C GLY A 69 10.34 9.96 5.09
N CYS A 70 9.53 9.29 4.28
CA CYS A 70 9.87 8.94 2.90
C CYS A 70 9.32 9.95 1.88
N LEU A 71 8.31 10.75 2.25
CA LEU A 71 7.64 11.69 1.35
C LEU A 71 7.74 13.14 1.84
N GLU A 72 8.26 14.02 0.98
CA GLU A 72 8.42 15.45 1.24
C GLU A 72 7.69 16.28 0.16
N PHE A 73 6.70 17.08 0.56
CA PHE A 73 5.95 17.89 -0.40
C PHE A 73 6.73 19.12 -0.84
N GLU A 74 6.99 19.24 -2.14
CA GLU A 74 7.62 20.40 -2.75
C GLU A 74 6.58 21.45 -3.14
N SER A 75 5.45 21.01 -3.70
CA SER A 75 4.29 21.86 -3.98
C SER A 75 2.97 21.11 -3.85
N LEU A 76 1.95 21.84 -3.44
CA LEU A 76 0.57 21.37 -3.34
C LEU A 76 -0.35 22.48 -3.81
N GLU A 77 -0.87 22.33 -5.02
CA GLU A 77 -1.62 23.38 -5.70
C GLU A 77 -3.12 23.25 -5.47
N PRO A 78 -3.89 24.36 -5.53
CA PRO A 78 -5.33 24.32 -5.27
C PRO A 78 -6.17 23.68 -6.38
N ASP A 79 -5.56 23.32 -7.51
CA ASP A 79 -6.19 22.50 -8.55
C ASP A 79 -6.00 21.00 -8.30
N GLY A 80 -5.32 20.63 -7.21
CA GLY A 80 -5.03 19.25 -6.83
C GLY A 80 -3.74 18.70 -7.44
N SER A 81 -2.97 19.53 -8.15
CA SER A 81 -1.63 19.13 -8.58
C SER A 81 -0.70 19.01 -7.37
N VAL A 82 -0.02 17.88 -7.26
CA VAL A 82 0.95 17.62 -6.19
C VAL A 82 2.31 17.36 -6.81
N ARG A 83 3.35 17.92 -6.20
CA ARG A 83 4.74 17.53 -6.44
C ARG A 83 5.40 17.21 -5.12
N ALA A 84 5.97 16.01 -5.00
CA ALA A 84 6.66 15.57 -3.79
C ALA A 84 7.96 14.85 -4.14
N ALA A 85 8.98 15.02 -3.31
CA ALA A 85 10.15 14.15 -3.32
C ALA A 85 9.83 12.89 -2.53
N PHE A 86 10.15 11.73 -3.09
CA PHE A 86 9.95 10.42 -2.48
C PHE A 86 11.29 9.67 -2.42
N THR A 87 11.65 9.19 -1.25
CA THR A 87 12.85 8.38 -1.04
C THR A 87 12.44 7.07 -0.37
N PRO A 88 12.39 5.95 -1.09
CA PRO A 88 11.87 4.70 -0.56
C PRO A 88 12.85 4.09 0.45
N ALA A 89 12.31 3.66 1.59
CA ALA A 89 13.06 3.01 2.66
C ALA A 89 12.14 2.09 3.49
N GLY A 90 12.78 1.20 4.27
CA GLY A 90 12.10 0.32 5.22
C GLY A 90 10.95 -0.47 4.59
N PRO A 91 9.76 -0.55 5.23
CA PRO A 91 8.63 -1.37 4.78
C PRO A 91 8.11 -1.09 3.36
N LEU A 92 8.55 -0.02 2.70
CA LEU A 92 8.19 0.28 1.31
C LEU A 92 8.96 -0.57 0.29
N LEU A 93 9.99 -1.28 0.72
CA LEU A 93 10.83 -2.13 -0.11
C LEU A 93 10.28 -3.55 -0.18
N SER A 94 10.67 -4.29 -1.21
CA SER A 94 10.51 -5.74 -1.31
C SER A 94 11.70 -6.46 -0.68
N GLY A 95 11.61 -7.78 -0.52
CA GLY A 95 12.74 -8.63 -0.12
C GLY A 95 13.97 -8.55 -1.03
N SER A 96 13.83 -8.02 -2.25
CA SER A 96 14.95 -7.75 -3.19
C SER A 96 15.60 -6.37 -3.02
N GLY A 97 15.10 -5.53 -2.10
CA GLY A 97 15.60 -4.16 -1.88
C GLY A 97 15.13 -3.12 -2.91
N ALA A 98 14.21 -3.49 -3.81
CA ALA A 98 13.53 -2.55 -4.71
C ALA A 98 12.21 -2.07 -4.08
N VAL A 99 11.59 -1.01 -4.61
CA VAL A 99 10.26 -0.58 -4.16
C VAL A 99 9.23 -1.66 -4.44
N HIS A 100 8.47 -2.04 -3.41
CA HIS A 100 7.37 -2.97 -3.53
C HIS A 100 6.23 -2.35 -4.34
N GLU A 101 5.54 -3.11 -5.19
CA GLU A 101 4.49 -2.54 -6.04
C GLU A 101 3.26 -2.12 -5.23
N GLY A 102 3.04 -2.76 -4.07
CA GLY A 102 2.15 -2.28 -3.02
C GLY A 102 2.52 -0.89 -2.48
N ALA A 103 3.81 -0.56 -2.38
CA ALA A 103 4.25 0.78 -2.01
C ALA A 103 3.96 1.81 -3.12
N LEU A 104 4.01 1.40 -4.39
CA LEU A 104 3.55 2.26 -5.50
C LEU A 104 2.03 2.45 -5.50
N ALA A 105 1.26 1.42 -5.13
CA ALA A 105 -0.18 1.54 -4.89
C ALA A 105 -0.46 2.53 -3.76
N LEU A 106 0.28 2.44 -2.66
CA LEU A 106 0.19 3.33 -1.50
C LEU A 106 0.50 4.77 -1.89
N LEU A 107 1.61 4.98 -2.59
CA LEU A 107 1.98 6.30 -3.08
C LEU A 107 0.91 6.88 -4.01
N THR A 108 0.38 6.06 -4.92
CA THR A 108 -0.71 6.46 -5.82
C THR A 108 -1.96 6.85 -5.02
N ASP A 109 -2.41 6.01 -4.08
CA ASP A 109 -3.60 6.25 -3.26
C ASP A 109 -3.46 7.52 -2.41
N THR A 110 -2.40 7.60 -1.62
CA THR A 110 -2.20 8.67 -0.65
C THR A 110 -1.98 10.01 -1.35
N VAL A 111 -1.08 10.10 -2.35
CA VAL A 111 -0.76 11.39 -2.99
C VAL A 111 -1.92 11.91 -3.83
N THR A 112 -2.65 11.04 -4.53
CA THR A 112 -3.85 11.48 -5.25
C THR A 112 -4.97 11.91 -4.30
N SER A 113 -5.13 11.25 -3.14
CA SER A 113 -6.07 11.68 -2.08
C SER A 113 -5.72 13.05 -1.50
N ILE A 114 -4.43 13.31 -1.32
CA ILE A 114 -3.91 14.61 -0.90
C ILE A 114 -4.21 15.66 -1.97
N GLY A 115 -3.98 15.36 -3.25
CA GLY A 115 -4.36 16.23 -4.37
C GLY A 115 -5.85 16.55 -4.39
N GLN A 116 -6.70 15.53 -4.27
CA GLN A 116 -8.17 15.68 -4.17
C GLN A 116 -8.58 16.61 -3.02
N THR A 117 -8.00 16.42 -1.84
CA THR A 117 -8.30 17.23 -0.65
C THR A 117 -7.77 18.66 -0.81
N ALA A 118 -6.58 18.83 -1.40
CA ALA A 118 -5.99 20.13 -1.69
C ALA A 118 -6.81 20.93 -2.71
N ALA A 119 -7.44 20.25 -3.67
CA ALA A 119 -8.42 20.84 -4.56
C ALA A 119 -9.72 21.25 -3.84
N GLY A 120 -9.97 20.74 -2.63
CA GLY A 120 -11.13 21.07 -1.80
C GLY A 120 -12.31 20.14 -2.03
N TYR A 121 -12.05 18.93 -2.52
CA TYR A 121 -13.04 17.86 -2.53
C TYR A 121 -12.95 17.07 -1.22
N LEU A 122 -14.09 16.52 -0.80
CA LEU A 122 -14.14 15.52 0.27
C LEU A 122 -13.30 14.31 -0.09
N GLY A 123 -12.70 13.65 0.90
CA GLY A 123 -12.08 12.34 0.72
C GLY A 123 -13.08 11.32 0.17
N GLY A 124 -12.58 10.39 -0.65
CA GLY A 124 -13.39 9.39 -1.33
C GLY A 124 -12.91 7.97 -1.08
N LEU A 125 -13.78 7.00 -1.35
CA LEU A 125 -13.43 5.58 -1.35
C LEU A 125 -12.83 5.20 -2.70
N SER A 126 -11.78 4.38 -2.68
CA SER A 126 -11.15 3.87 -3.89
C SER A 126 -12.10 2.92 -4.63
N ILE A 127 -12.31 3.17 -5.93
CA ILE A 127 -13.06 2.28 -6.84
C ILE A 127 -12.08 1.46 -7.66
N GLU A 128 -11.02 2.11 -8.15
CA GLU A 128 -9.98 1.44 -8.92
C GLU A 128 -8.63 2.09 -8.65
N ILE A 129 -7.59 1.28 -8.41
CA ILE A 129 -6.20 1.72 -8.39
C ILE A 129 -5.43 0.87 -9.39
N GLY A 130 -4.66 1.50 -10.26
CA GLY A 130 -3.72 0.79 -11.12
C GLY A 130 -2.37 1.46 -11.20
N VAL A 131 -1.35 0.65 -11.44
CA VAL A 131 0.04 1.06 -11.54
C VAL A 131 0.69 0.31 -12.69
N THR A 132 1.53 1.00 -13.46
CA THR A 132 2.44 0.42 -14.44
C THR A 132 3.86 0.80 -14.08
N LEU A 133 4.69 -0.21 -13.81
CA LEU A 133 6.11 -0.10 -13.55
C LEU A 133 6.87 -0.23 -14.88
N ILE A 134 7.66 0.79 -15.21
CA ILE A 134 8.52 0.81 -16.39
C ILE A 134 9.90 0.26 -16.02
N THR A 135 10.48 0.77 -14.93
CA THR A 135 11.81 0.41 -14.44
C THR A 135 11.76 0.16 -12.94
N PRO A 136 12.33 -0.95 -12.42
CA PRO A 136 12.45 -1.18 -10.98
C PRO A 136 13.16 -0.03 -10.28
N VAL A 137 12.67 0.31 -9.09
CA VAL A 137 13.16 1.45 -8.31
C VAL A 137 14.00 0.94 -7.14
N PRO A 138 15.31 1.21 -7.07
CA PRO A 138 16.15 0.76 -5.96
C PRO A 138 15.92 1.59 -4.68
N VAL A 139 16.27 1.01 -3.54
CA VAL A 139 16.27 1.69 -2.23
C VAL A 139 17.08 2.98 -2.23
N GLY A 140 16.60 3.98 -1.47
CA GLY A 140 17.33 5.22 -1.20
C GLY A 140 17.43 6.20 -2.39
N GLU A 141 16.94 5.82 -3.57
CA GLU A 141 16.91 6.73 -4.71
C GLU A 141 15.92 7.88 -4.45
N ARG A 142 16.36 9.12 -4.65
CA ARG A 142 15.45 10.27 -4.56
C ARG A 142 14.65 10.37 -5.86
N LEU A 143 13.34 10.38 -5.72
CA LEU A 143 12.37 10.37 -6.81
C LEU A 143 11.46 11.59 -6.70
N ILE A 144 10.83 11.94 -7.81
CA ILE A 144 9.82 12.99 -7.89
C ILE A 144 8.49 12.35 -8.25
N VAL A 145 7.50 12.56 -7.39
CA VAL A 145 6.12 12.14 -7.57
C VAL A 145 5.34 13.35 -8.03
N ARG A 146 4.55 13.17 -9.09
CA ARG A 146 3.62 14.18 -9.57
C ARG A 146 2.24 13.59 -9.66
N THR A 147 1.23 14.34 -9.26
CA THR A 147 -0.16 13.94 -9.49
C THR A 147 -0.96 15.07 -10.08
N ARG A 148 -2.05 14.69 -10.76
CA ARG A 148 -3.05 15.63 -11.27
C ARG A 148 -4.44 15.00 -11.29
N ILE A 149 -5.45 15.84 -11.14
CA ILE A 149 -6.84 15.44 -11.36
C ILE A 149 -7.10 15.49 -12.87
N LEU A 150 -7.45 14.35 -13.46
CA LEU A 150 -7.75 14.26 -14.89
C LEU A 150 -9.21 14.67 -15.16
N LYS A 151 -10.13 14.15 -14.36
CA LYS A 151 -11.56 14.31 -14.59
C LYS A 151 -12.35 14.22 -13.30
N VAL A 152 -13.35 15.09 -13.17
CA VAL A 152 -14.31 15.07 -12.06
C VAL A 152 -15.71 14.90 -12.62
N HIS A 153 -16.34 13.76 -12.30
CA HIS A 153 -17.75 13.54 -12.51
C HIS A 153 -18.48 13.93 -11.21
N VAL A 154 -18.97 15.16 -11.17
CA VAL A 154 -19.58 15.77 -9.97
C VAL A 154 -20.62 14.83 -9.35
N GLY A 155 -20.46 14.53 -8.06
CA GLY A 155 -21.36 13.67 -7.30
C GLY A 155 -21.22 12.17 -7.57
N ALA A 156 -20.26 11.73 -8.39
CA ALA A 156 -20.05 10.33 -8.71
C ALA A 156 -18.60 9.91 -8.48
N VAL A 157 -17.70 10.27 -9.39
CA VAL A 157 -16.33 9.73 -9.42
C VAL A 157 -15.30 10.77 -9.82
N MET A 158 -14.08 10.58 -9.35
CA MET A 158 -12.91 11.39 -9.71
C MET A 158 -11.81 10.48 -10.23
N SER A 159 -11.23 10.83 -11.39
CA SER A 159 -10.09 10.14 -11.98
C SER A 159 -8.85 11.00 -11.86
N MET A 160 -7.79 10.40 -11.33
CA MET A 160 -6.51 11.03 -11.03
C MET A 160 -5.38 10.19 -11.60
N GLU A 161 -4.25 10.84 -11.85
CA GLU A 161 -3.04 10.21 -12.36
C GLU A 161 -1.85 10.57 -11.47
N MET A 162 -0.90 9.64 -11.38
CA MET A 162 0.39 9.79 -10.74
C MET A 162 1.50 9.44 -11.74
N GLU A 163 2.56 10.24 -11.77
CA GLU A 163 3.83 9.92 -12.40
C GLU A 163 4.92 9.84 -11.34
N LEU A 164 5.75 8.80 -11.40
CA LEU A 164 6.96 8.65 -10.60
C LEU A 164 8.18 8.76 -11.51
N ARG A 165 9.04 9.74 -11.23
CA ARG A 165 10.24 10.03 -12.02
C ARG A 165 11.49 10.01 -11.17
N ARG A 166 12.61 9.62 -11.76
CA ARG A 166 13.94 9.80 -11.16
C ARG A 166 14.19 11.29 -10.91
N ALA A 167 14.75 11.68 -9.77
CA ALA A 167 15.14 13.08 -9.57
C ALA A 167 16.38 13.39 -10.43
N ASN A 168 16.21 14.18 -11.49
CA ASN A 168 17.33 14.72 -12.26
C ASN A 168 17.60 16.16 -11.82
N THR A 169 18.87 16.50 -11.59
CA THR A 169 19.32 17.79 -11.07
C THR A 169 19.21 18.94 -12.06
N ALA A 170 19.13 18.68 -13.37
CA ALA A 170 19.18 19.73 -14.40
C ALA A 170 17.80 20.30 -14.78
N ASP A 171 16.82 19.44 -15.09
CA ASP A 171 15.62 19.88 -15.83
C ASP A 171 14.29 19.60 -15.10
N GLY A 172 14.32 18.97 -13.92
CA GLY A 172 13.11 18.63 -13.15
C GLY A 172 12.19 17.57 -13.77
N GLU A 173 12.50 17.09 -14.98
CA GLU A 173 11.77 16.07 -15.77
C GLU A 173 12.60 14.79 -15.92
N GLY A 174 13.05 14.18 -14.83
CA GLY A 174 13.85 12.95 -14.93
C GLY A 174 13.08 11.78 -15.56
N GLU A 175 13.80 10.68 -15.76
CA GLU A 175 13.31 9.43 -16.36
C GLU A 175 12.02 8.95 -15.67
N LEU A 176 11.00 8.61 -16.46
CA LEU A 176 9.74 8.06 -15.96
C LEU A 176 9.94 6.60 -15.56
N LEU A 177 9.73 6.30 -14.28
CA LEU A 177 9.94 4.97 -13.70
C LEU A 177 8.63 4.21 -13.53
N ALA A 178 7.54 4.91 -13.20
CA ALA A 178 6.21 4.33 -13.08
C ALA A 178 5.10 5.36 -13.35
N THR A 179 3.93 4.86 -13.72
CA THR A 179 2.67 5.64 -13.77
C THR A 179 1.62 4.95 -12.93
N GLY A 180 0.71 5.74 -12.35
CA GLY A 180 -0.42 5.25 -11.59
C GLY A 180 -1.69 5.99 -12.00
N TRP A 181 -2.83 5.32 -11.88
CA TRP A 181 -4.14 5.94 -12.01
C TRP A 181 -5.01 5.53 -10.84
N HIS A 182 -5.92 6.44 -10.49
CA HIS A 182 -6.81 6.26 -9.36
C HIS A 182 -8.19 6.81 -9.67
N THR A 183 -9.19 5.95 -9.59
CA THR A 183 -10.60 6.34 -9.59
C THR A 183 -11.16 6.25 -8.18
N LYS A 184 -11.66 7.37 -7.64
CA LYS A 184 -12.35 7.43 -6.34
C LYS A 184 -13.82 7.78 -6.48
N SER A 185 -14.65 7.16 -5.66
CA SER A 185 -16.02 7.62 -5.41
C SER A 185 -15.96 8.90 -4.59
N ILE A 186 -16.58 9.96 -5.09
CA ILE A 186 -16.77 11.22 -4.35
C ILE A 186 -18.22 11.39 -3.91
N LYS A 187 -18.99 10.29 -3.93
CA LYS A 187 -20.33 10.25 -3.36
C LYS A 187 -20.23 10.45 -1.85
N ALA A 188 -20.98 11.42 -1.35
CA ALA A 188 -21.16 11.67 0.06
C ALA A 188 -22.58 12.24 0.24
N PRO A 189 -23.18 12.10 1.43
CA PRO A 189 -24.47 12.73 1.72
C PRO A 189 -24.42 14.23 1.43
N TYR A 190 -25.52 14.80 0.94
CA TYR A 190 -25.59 16.21 0.55
C TYR A 190 -25.14 17.16 1.68
N LYS A 191 -25.49 16.83 2.92
CA LYS A 191 -25.07 17.53 4.14
C LYS A 191 -23.55 17.54 4.33
N ALA A 192 -22.86 16.45 4.01
CA ALA A 192 -21.41 16.38 4.07
C ALA A 192 -20.78 17.31 3.02
N HIS A 193 -21.31 17.33 1.79
CA HIS A 193 -20.86 18.26 0.74
C HIS A 193 -21.07 19.72 1.15
N LEU A 194 -22.23 20.05 1.73
CA LEU A 194 -22.50 21.39 2.25
C LEU A 194 -21.52 21.79 3.36
N TRP A 195 -21.35 20.93 4.36
CA TRP A 195 -20.48 21.21 5.50
C TRP A 195 -19.02 21.35 5.06
N HIS A 196 -18.54 20.45 4.21
CA HIS A 196 -17.19 20.54 3.66
C HIS A 196 -17.00 21.78 2.80
N GLY A 197 -17.93 22.07 1.90
CA GLY A 197 -17.90 23.27 1.07
C GLY A 197 -17.86 24.55 1.90
N PHE A 198 -18.59 24.58 3.02
CA PHE A 198 -18.58 25.65 4.00
C PHE A 198 -17.23 25.76 4.71
N LEU A 199 -16.74 24.68 5.30
CA LEU A 199 -15.42 24.63 5.96
C LEU A 199 -14.33 25.14 5.04
N VAL A 200 -14.27 24.61 3.82
CA VAL A 200 -13.28 24.96 2.80
C VAL A 200 -13.25 26.45 2.46
N ARG A 201 -14.39 27.15 2.55
CA ARG A 201 -14.49 28.61 2.31
C ARG A 201 -14.27 29.43 3.59
N CYS A 202 -14.36 28.81 4.77
CA CYS A 202 -14.13 29.42 6.08
C CYS A 202 -12.81 28.95 6.69
N LEU A 203 -11.68 29.52 6.23
CA LEU A 203 -10.31 29.13 6.63
C LEU A 203 -10.09 28.90 8.15
N PRO A 204 -10.59 29.75 9.08
CA PRO A 204 -10.40 29.50 10.51
C PRO A 204 -11.08 28.21 11.00
N LEU A 205 -12.27 27.91 10.48
CA LEU A 205 -12.99 26.69 10.82
C LEU A 205 -12.32 25.47 10.18
N TYR A 206 -11.90 25.58 8.91
CA TYR A 206 -11.13 24.52 8.25
C TYR A 206 -9.87 24.14 9.05
N LYS A 207 -9.09 25.13 9.48
CA LYS A 207 -7.90 24.90 10.32
C LYS A 207 -8.25 24.21 11.63
N ARG A 208 -9.31 24.65 12.30
CA ARG A 208 -9.75 24.05 13.56
C ARG A 208 -10.15 22.58 13.37
N GLU A 209 -10.90 22.27 12.31
CA GLU A 209 -11.31 20.89 12.02
C GLU A 209 -10.12 20.01 11.62
N LEU A 210 -9.14 20.54 10.85
CA LEU A 210 -7.89 19.82 10.58
C LEU A 210 -7.14 19.50 11.89
N GLN A 211 -6.96 20.48 12.77
CA GLN A 211 -6.30 20.26 14.07
C GLN A 211 -7.05 19.25 14.94
N ARG A 212 -8.38 19.29 14.93
CA ARG A 212 -9.22 18.32 15.63
C ARG A 212 -9.04 16.92 15.04
N GLY A 213 -9.07 16.79 13.71
CA GLY A 213 -8.84 15.53 13.03
C GLY A 213 -7.49 14.93 13.40
N LEU A 214 -6.42 15.73 13.36
CA LEU A 214 -5.09 15.31 13.77
C LEU A 214 -5.01 14.89 15.24
N ALA A 215 -5.69 15.60 16.15
CA ALA A 215 -5.74 15.21 17.55
C ALA A 215 -6.44 13.86 17.74
N LEU A 216 -7.54 13.62 17.01
CA LEU A 216 -8.24 12.34 16.99
C LEU A 216 -7.37 11.24 16.38
N THR A 217 -6.65 11.51 15.29
CA THR A 217 -5.71 10.56 14.69
C THR A 217 -4.59 10.21 15.66
N LYS A 218 -4.03 11.19 16.38
CA LYS A 218 -3.01 10.94 17.42
C LYS A 218 -3.56 10.07 18.55
N ALA A 219 -4.80 10.30 18.99
CA ALA A 219 -5.45 9.48 20.01
C ALA A 219 -5.71 8.05 19.51
N ALA A 220 -6.26 7.90 18.30
CA ALA A 220 -6.48 6.60 17.69
C ALA A 220 -5.17 5.85 17.45
N ALA A 221 -4.10 6.55 17.04
CA ALA A 221 -2.79 5.96 16.87
C ALA A 221 -2.16 5.57 18.21
N SER A 222 -2.39 6.32 19.30
CA SER A 222 -1.99 5.86 20.63
C SER A 222 -2.76 4.61 21.05
N ASP A 223 -4.04 4.48 20.68
CA ASP A 223 -4.83 3.28 20.96
C ASP A 223 -4.34 2.08 20.12
N ILE A 224 -4.09 2.27 18.82
CA ILE A 224 -3.49 1.23 17.96
C ILE A 224 -2.11 0.86 18.47
N LYS A 225 -1.31 1.84 18.92
CA LYS A 225 -0.01 1.58 19.54
C LYS A 225 -0.17 0.82 20.85
N ALA A 226 -1.14 1.15 21.68
CA ALA A 226 -1.42 0.44 22.93
C ALA A 226 -1.89 -1.00 22.66
N VAL A 227 -2.71 -1.23 21.63
CA VAL A 227 -3.16 -2.57 21.19
C VAL A 227 -2.02 -3.37 20.58
N SER A 228 -1.17 -2.76 19.75
CA SER A 228 0.01 -3.42 19.17
C SER A 228 1.14 -3.63 20.19
N GLN A 229 1.17 -2.83 21.25
CA GLN A 229 2.01 -3.03 22.43
C GLN A 229 1.33 -3.88 23.51
N ALA A 230 0.08 -4.29 23.30
CA ALA A 230 -0.57 -5.18 24.23
C ALA A 230 0.24 -6.49 24.25
N PRO A 231 0.41 -7.08 25.44
CA PRO A 231 0.97 -8.40 25.64
C PRO A 231 0.71 -9.36 24.48
N CYS A 232 1.72 -9.71 23.66
CA CYS A 232 1.53 -10.67 22.59
C CYS A 232 2.70 -11.65 22.47
N LEU A 233 2.46 -12.88 22.95
CA LEU A 233 3.38 -14.00 22.84
C LEU A 233 3.35 -14.71 21.48
N ALA A 234 2.39 -14.39 20.61
CA ALA A 234 2.18 -15.17 19.38
C ALA A 234 3.42 -15.19 18.48
N GLY A 235 3.76 -16.35 17.93
CA GLY A 235 4.91 -16.52 17.03
C GLY A 235 5.83 -17.66 17.46
N SER A 236 6.97 -17.77 16.77
CA SER A 236 7.97 -18.80 17.04
C SER A 236 8.94 -18.38 18.14
N TRP A 237 9.32 -19.33 19.00
CA TRP A 237 10.23 -19.15 20.13
C TRP A 237 11.20 -20.31 20.21
N THR A 238 12.47 -20.04 20.54
CA THR A 238 13.50 -21.05 20.80
C THR A 238 13.92 -21.00 22.26
N LEU A 239 13.76 -22.13 22.95
CA LEU A 239 14.27 -22.35 24.30
C LEU A 239 15.59 -23.09 24.24
N HIS A 240 16.61 -22.52 24.85
CA HIS A 240 17.95 -23.09 24.93
C HIS A 240 18.16 -23.80 26.27
N GLY A 241 18.41 -25.10 26.22
CA GLY A 241 18.83 -25.96 27.33
C GLY A 241 20.32 -25.83 27.67
N GLU A 242 20.71 -26.34 28.84
CA GLU A 242 22.12 -26.35 29.30
C GLU A 242 23.03 -27.19 28.39
N ASP A 243 22.51 -28.25 27.78
CA ASP A 243 23.26 -29.20 26.94
C ASP A 243 23.20 -28.86 25.43
N SER A 244 23.00 -27.59 25.08
CA SER A 244 22.78 -27.13 23.69
C SER A 244 21.51 -27.68 23.02
N GLU A 245 20.63 -28.33 23.77
CA GLU A 245 19.29 -28.70 23.28
C GLU A 245 18.48 -27.44 22.98
N GLN A 246 17.84 -27.42 21.81
CA GLN A 246 16.96 -26.34 21.39
C GLN A 246 15.55 -26.88 21.21
N PHE A 247 14.59 -26.25 21.87
CA PHE A 247 13.17 -26.55 21.71
C PHE A 247 12.50 -25.38 21.01
N HIS A 248 11.81 -25.66 19.91
CA HIS A 248 11.07 -24.65 19.17
C HIS A 248 9.59 -24.73 19.49
N TYR A 249 9.00 -23.60 19.80
CA TYR A 249 7.59 -23.42 20.11
C TYR A 249 6.96 -22.47 19.12
N VAL A 250 5.69 -22.69 18.80
CA VAL A 250 4.84 -21.70 18.16
C VAL A 250 3.71 -21.39 19.13
N PHE A 251 3.70 -20.18 19.69
CA PHE A 251 2.61 -19.73 20.54
C PHE A 251 1.52 -19.07 19.69
N GLU A 252 0.28 -19.32 20.08
CA GLU A 252 -0.94 -18.70 19.58
C GLU A 252 -1.54 -17.89 20.73
N HIS A 253 -1.36 -16.57 20.67
CA HIS A 253 -1.79 -15.67 21.71
C HIS A 253 -2.52 -14.47 21.11
N GLU A 254 -3.77 -14.30 21.49
CA GLU A 254 -4.50 -13.08 21.17
C GLU A 254 -3.91 -11.90 21.96
N PRO A 255 -3.58 -10.75 21.32
CA PRO A 255 -3.02 -9.60 22.03
C PRO A 255 -3.88 -9.17 23.22
N GLY A 256 -3.28 -9.09 24.41
CA GLY A 256 -3.95 -8.71 25.65
C GLY A 256 -4.76 -9.81 26.34
N SER A 257 -4.81 -11.02 25.80
CA SER A 257 -5.38 -12.18 26.48
C SER A 257 -4.53 -12.57 27.71
N GLU A 258 -5.18 -13.14 28.73
CA GLU A 258 -4.47 -13.78 29.86
C GLU A 258 -4.10 -15.23 29.54
N THR A 259 -4.61 -15.80 28.43
CA THR A 259 -4.42 -17.21 28.07
C THR A 259 -3.90 -17.37 26.66
N PHE A 260 -3.03 -18.35 26.44
CA PHE A 260 -2.50 -18.73 25.12
C PHE A 260 -2.49 -20.25 24.92
N THR A 261 -2.47 -20.65 23.66
CA THR A 261 -2.18 -22.01 23.20
C THR A 261 -0.86 -22.02 22.45
N GLY A 262 -0.42 -23.19 22.03
CA GLY A 262 0.72 -23.28 21.13
C GLY A 262 1.00 -24.72 20.74
N ARG A 263 2.12 -24.94 20.08
CA ARG A 263 2.61 -26.27 19.73
C ARG A 263 4.13 -26.32 19.68
N LEU A 264 4.69 -27.51 19.91
CA LEU A 264 6.07 -27.81 19.55
C LEU A 264 6.19 -28.11 18.05
N LEU A 265 7.42 -28.09 17.54
CA LEU A 265 7.76 -28.47 16.16
C LEU A 265 7.38 -29.93 15.82
N ASP A 266 7.18 -30.78 16.82
CA ASP A 266 6.72 -32.18 16.66
C ASP A 266 5.18 -32.32 16.78
N ASP A 267 4.45 -31.20 16.67
CA ASP A 267 3.00 -31.08 16.81
C ASP A 267 2.44 -31.42 18.21
N THR A 268 3.29 -31.51 19.24
CA THR A 268 2.81 -31.62 20.61
C THR A 268 2.10 -30.33 21.03
N GLU A 269 0.79 -30.40 21.27
CA GLU A 269 -0.02 -29.26 21.70
C GLU A 269 0.41 -28.74 23.09
N LEU A 270 0.58 -27.42 23.18
CA LEU A 270 0.66 -26.67 24.43
C LEU A 270 -0.75 -26.26 24.85
N ARG A 271 -1.16 -26.72 26.04
CA ARG A 271 -2.43 -26.34 26.64
C ARG A 271 -2.20 -25.53 27.91
N GLU A 272 -3.20 -24.71 28.26
CA GLU A 272 -3.25 -23.97 29.52
C GLU A 272 -2.15 -22.91 29.69
N GLY A 273 -1.66 -22.31 28.59
CA GLY A 273 -0.75 -21.17 28.67
C GLY A 273 -1.43 -19.97 29.33
N ARG A 274 -0.73 -19.29 30.24
CA ARG A 274 -1.21 -18.08 30.93
C ARG A 274 -0.17 -16.98 30.96
N VAL A 275 -0.65 -15.73 30.86
CA VAL A 275 0.15 -14.50 30.99
C VAL A 275 -0.46 -13.65 32.09
N GLN A 276 0.26 -13.44 33.20
CA GLN A 276 -0.20 -12.58 34.30
C GLN A 276 0.98 -11.76 34.84
N GLU A 277 0.82 -10.43 34.88
CA GLU A 277 1.81 -9.50 35.44
C GLU A 277 3.23 -9.66 34.87
N GLY A 278 3.34 -9.99 33.58
CA GLY A 278 4.63 -10.23 32.90
C GLY A 278 5.21 -11.62 33.14
N ARG A 279 4.57 -12.47 33.94
CA ARG A 279 4.90 -13.88 34.09
C ARG A 279 4.13 -14.71 33.07
N VAL A 280 4.82 -15.66 32.46
CA VAL A 280 4.28 -16.60 31.48
C VAL A 280 4.40 -18.00 32.04
N GLU A 281 3.30 -18.74 32.07
CA GLU A 281 3.24 -20.11 32.58
C GLU A 281 2.59 -21.01 31.54
N TRP A 282 3.12 -22.21 31.32
CA TRP A 282 2.54 -23.18 30.38
C TRP A 282 2.92 -24.61 30.76
N LYS A 283 2.30 -25.60 30.10
CA LYS A 283 2.59 -27.02 30.34
C LYS A 283 2.91 -27.76 29.05
N ILE A 284 3.94 -28.62 29.12
CA ILE A 284 4.35 -29.53 28.04
C ILE A 284 4.53 -30.92 28.63
N GLY A 285 3.65 -31.86 28.27
CA GLY A 285 3.64 -33.18 28.89
C GLY A 285 3.56 -33.06 30.43
N ASP A 286 4.56 -33.61 31.13
CA ASP A 286 4.66 -33.57 32.59
C ASP A 286 5.40 -32.33 33.14
N PHE A 287 5.89 -31.45 32.27
CA PHE A 287 6.64 -30.26 32.66
C PHE A 287 5.72 -29.06 32.78
N HIS A 288 5.86 -28.33 33.88
CA HIS A 288 5.28 -27.00 34.06
C HIS A 288 6.38 -25.95 33.88
N LEU A 289 6.26 -25.13 32.86
CA LEU A 289 7.22 -24.09 32.54
C LEU A 289 6.70 -22.75 33.04
N SER A 290 7.59 -21.95 33.62
CA SER A 290 7.29 -20.57 33.97
C SER A 290 8.48 -19.68 33.68
N GLY A 291 8.25 -18.49 33.11
CA GLY A 291 9.28 -17.50 32.86
C GLY A 291 8.74 -16.08 33.05
N THR A 292 9.64 -15.11 33.03
CA THR A 292 9.31 -13.69 33.07
C THR A 292 9.61 -13.07 31.72
N LEU A 293 8.66 -12.34 31.16
CA LEU A 293 8.86 -11.58 29.94
C LEU A 293 9.71 -10.35 30.19
N ASP A 294 10.63 -10.12 29.27
CA ASP A 294 11.46 -8.92 29.21
C ASP A 294 11.52 -8.36 27.78
N ASP A 295 12.17 -7.21 27.61
CA ASP A 295 12.49 -6.57 26.33
C ASP A 295 11.26 -6.35 25.42
N GLY A 296 10.14 -5.93 26.00
CA GLY A 296 8.94 -5.61 25.22
C GLY A 296 8.34 -6.83 24.51
N TRP A 297 8.26 -7.97 25.21
CA TRP A 297 7.61 -9.21 24.73
C TRP A 297 8.41 -9.99 23.68
N GLN A 298 9.73 -9.76 23.64
CA GLN A 298 10.64 -10.45 22.71
C GLN A 298 11.48 -11.53 23.39
N ARG A 299 11.57 -11.51 24.72
CA ARG A 299 12.41 -12.43 25.48
C ARG A 299 11.69 -12.96 26.70
N LEU A 300 11.88 -14.24 26.96
CA LEU A 300 11.47 -14.93 28.17
C LEU A 300 12.73 -15.25 28.98
N GLU A 301 12.91 -14.50 30.06
CA GLU A 301 13.99 -14.69 31.02
C GLU A 301 13.55 -15.61 32.16
N ASN A 302 14.54 -16.18 32.85
CA ASN A 302 14.34 -17.01 34.05
C ASN A 302 13.32 -18.13 33.80
N VAL A 303 13.39 -18.78 32.64
CA VAL A 303 12.46 -19.87 32.33
C VAL A 303 12.86 -21.08 33.16
N HIS A 304 11.98 -21.51 34.04
CA HIS A 304 12.13 -22.71 34.85
C HIS A 304 11.13 -23.76 34.41
N ALA A 305 11.59 -24.98 34.19
CA ALA A 305 10.73 -26.14 33.96
C ALA A 305 10.66 -26.99 35.24
N VAL A 306 9.46 -27.38 35.66
CA VAL A 306 9.24 -28.17 36.88
C VAL A 306 8.58 -29.49 36.50
N LYS A 307 9.18 -30.61 36.93
CA LYS A 307 8.61 -31.97 36.77
C LYS A 307 8.53 -32.64 38.14
N GLY A 308 7.32 -32.72 38.70
CA GLY A 308 7.14 -33.21 40.07
C GLY A 308 7.81 -32.28 41.09
N THR A 309 8.90 -32.74 41.73
CA THR A 309 9.70 -31.95 42.67
C THR A 309 11.03 -31.43 42.09
N GLU A 310 11.35 -31.83 40.86
CA GLU A 310 12.59 -31.42 40.19
C GLU A 310 12.37 -30.10 39.45
N VAL A 311 13.36 -29.20 39.55
CA VAL A 311 13.36 -27.88 38.91
C VAL A 311 14.57 -27.80 37.98
N PHE A 312 14.32 -27.47 36.72
CA PHE A 312 15.32 -27.29 35.66
C PHE A 312 15.37 -25.81 35.27
N GLY A 313 16.56 -25.27 35.00
CA GLY A 313 16.79 -23.87 34.61
C GLY A 313 17.67 -23.07 35.60
N PRO A 314 17.92 -21.77 35.35
CA PRO A 314 17.22 -20.92 34.39
C PRO A 314 17.58 -21.23 32.93
N LEU A 315 16.56 -21.44 32.12
CA LEU A 315 16.65 -21.57 30.68
C LEU A 315 16.46 -20.20 30.05
N SER A 316 17.11 -19.97 28.90
CA SER A 316 16.88 -18.77 28.09
C SER A 316 15.93 -19.11 26.97
N CYS A 317 14.81 -18.39 26.89
CA CYS A 317 13.87 -18.52 25.78
C CYS A 317 13.82 -17.20 25.04
N PHE A 318 14.22 -17.24 23.79
CA PHE A 318 14.13 -16.09 22.92
C PHE A 318 12.93 -16.33 22.04
N ARG A 319 12.14 -15.28 21.80
CA ARG A 319 11.34 -15.30 20.59
C ARG A 319 12.36 -15.51 19.49
N GLU A 320 12.10 -16.42 18.57
CA GLU A 320 12.77 -16.27 17.29
C GLU A 320 12.27 -14.91 16.86
N ALA A 321 13.11 -13.89 17.06
CA ALA A 321 13.06 -12.72 16.24
C ALA A 321 13.13 -13.37 14.88
N LYS A 322 11.96 -13.52 14.27
CA LYS A 322 11.91 -13.52 12.85
C LYS A 322 12.69 -12.24 12.61
N GLU A 323 13.88 -12.36 12.07
CA GLU A 323 14.58 -11.24 11.47
C GLU A 323 13.71 -10.75 10.27
N GLU A 324 12.37 -10.82 10.33
CA GLU A 324 11.47 -9.68 10.23
C GLU A 324 12.01 -8.47 11.04
N SER A 325 13.21 -8.05 10.70
CA SER A 325 13.32 -6.79 10.00
C SER A 325 11.96 -6.48 9.36
N GLN A 326 11.18 -5.60 9.97
CA GLN A 326 10.04 -4.96 9.30
C GLN A 326 10.61 -4.02 8.20
N ASP A 327 11.60 -4.51 7.45
CA ASP A 327 12.40 -3.79 6.49
C ASP A 327 11.79 -3.94 5.10
N ASN A 328 10.72 -4.73 4.95
CA ASN A 328 10.02 -4.88 3.70
C ASN A 328 8.50 -5.06 3.86
N MET A 329 7.81 -4.83 2.75
CA MET A 329 6.35 -4.82 2.66
C MET A 329 5.77 -6.21 2.91
N GLU A 330 6.41 -7.27 2.42
CA GLU A 330 5.91 -8.64 2.52
C GLU A 330 5.78 -9.07 3.99
N SER A 331 6.78 -8.72 4.81
CA SER A 331 6.77 -8.97 6.26
C SER A 331 5.67 -8.18 6.97
N LEU A 332 5.40 -6.94 6.53
CA LEU A 332 4.32 -6.11 7.07
C LEU A 332 2.94 -6.65 6.71
N LEU A 333 2.77 -7.32 5.58
CA LEU A 333 1.48 -7.86 5.18
C LEU A 333 1.11 -9.17 5.89
N ALA A 334 2.10 -9.83 6.53
CA ALA A 334 1.91 -10.99 7.40
C ALA A 334 1.02 -12.10 6.79
N LEU A 335 1.22 -12.40 5.50
CA LEU A 335 0.51 -13.47 4.81
C LEU A 335 0.79 -14.81 5.50
N ARG A 336 -0.27 -15.61 5.71
CA ARG A 336 -0.17 -16.95 6.28
C ARG A 336 -0.52 -17.99 5.23
N TRP A 337 0.33 -19.00 5.13
CA TRP A 337 0.01 -20.24 4.45
C TRP A 337 -0.80 -21.10 5.43
N GLU A 338 -2.06 -21.38 5.10
CA GLU A 338 -2.76 -22.49 5.74
C GLU A 338 -2.61 -23.73 4.87
N GLU A 339 -1.92 -24.73 5.40
CA GLU A 339 -1.84 -26.04 4.77
C GLU A 339 -3.25 -26.65 4.73
N GLY A 340 -3.72 -27.01 3.52
CA GLY A 340 -4.99 -27.75 3.34
C GLY A 340 -6.12 -26.99 2.65
N ILE A 341 -5.96 -25.71 2.31
CA ILE A 341 -6.92 -25.02 1.44
C ILE A 341 -6.61 -25.39 -0.01
N ASP A 342 -7.24 -26.45 -0.51
CA ASP A 342 -7.14 -26.85 -1.91
C ASP A 342 -7.97 -25.90 -2.78
N GLY A 343 -7.31 -24.94 -3.42
CA GLY A 343 -7.92 -24.07 -4.43
C GLY A 343 -8.25 -24.78 -5.75
N GLY A 344 -7.83 -26.04 -5.89
CA GLY A 344 -7.83 -26.79 -7.15
C GLY A 344 -6.56 -26.59 -7.98
N GLU A 345 -6.45 -27.34 -9.06
CA GLU A 345 -5.27 -27.32 -9.94
C GLU A 345 -5.03 -25.92 -10.52
N GLY A 346 -3.87 -25.34 -10.21
CA GLY A 346 -3.44 -24.04 -10.74
C GLY A 346 -3.99 -22.82 -10.00
N VAL A 347 -4.62 -23.00 -8.83
CA VAL A 347 -5.06 -21.92 -7.95
C VAL A 347 -4.25 -21.95 -6.66
N THR A 348 -3.73 -20.80 -6.23
CA THR A 348 -3.17 -20.64 -4.88
C THR A 348 -4.14 -19.84 -4.04
N VAL A 349 -4.42 -20.32 -2.84
CA VAL A 349 -5.23 -19.62 -1.84
C VAL A 349 -4.37 -19.37 -0.61
N LEU A 350 -4.29 -18.11 -0.18
CA LEU A 350 -3.66 -17.70 1.07
C LEU A 350 -4.67 -17.00 1.97
N LEU A 351 -4.37 -16.95 3.26
CA LEU A 351 -5.12 -16.16 4.22
C LEU A 351 -4.31 -14.96 4.70
N ALA A 352 -5.00 -13.87 5.00
CA ALA A 352 -4.41 -12.67 5.56
C ALA A 352 -5.33 -12.01 6.59
N ASP A 353 -4.75 -11.56 7.69
CA ASP A 353 -5.49 -10.77 8.68
C ASP A 353 -5.45 -9.29 8.28
N ILE A 354 -6.61 -8.62 8.25
CA ILE A 354 -6.67 -7.17 8.05
C ILE A 354 -6.41 -6.47 9.38
N ALA A 355 -5.14 -6.48 9.80
CA ALA A 355 -4.69 -5.84 11.03
C ALA A 355 -4.97 -4.32 11.04
N PRO A 356 -5.11 -3.66 12.21
CA PRO A 356 -5.39 -2.22 12.31
C PRO A 356 -4.47 -1.33 11.48
N ARG A 357 -3.19 -1.70 11.33
CA ARG A 357 -2.22 -0.96 10.49
C ARG A 357 -2.53 -0.97 8.99
N LEU A 358 -3.28 -1.97 8.51
CA LEU A 358 -3.70 -2.10 7.11
C LEU A 358 -5.05 -1.41 6.87
N GLN A 359 -5.69 -0.91 7.92
CA GLN A 359 -6.98 -0.25 7.85
C GLN A 359 -6.81 1.27 7.67
N ASN A 360 -7.86 1.91 7.16
CA ASN A 360 -8.03 3.34 7.24
C ASN A 360 -8.65 3.73 8.60
N ILE A 361 -8.87 5.03 8.82
CA ILE A 361 -9.45 5.56 10.06
C ILE A 361 -10.90 5.10 10.34
N TYR A 362 -11.53 4.42 9.39
CA TYR A 362 -12.90 3.90 9.51
C TYR A 362 -12.94 2.41 9.85
N GLY A 363 -11.79 1.78 10.11
CA GLY A 363 -11.73 0.35 10.40
C GLY A 363 -11.99 -0.54 9.19
N ILE A 364 -11.83 0.00 7.98
CA ILE A 364 -11.96 -0.71 6.70
C ILE A 364 -10.56 -0.84 6.10
N SER A 365 -10.25 -1.94 5.42
CA SER A 365 -8.98 -2.09 4.71
C SER A 365 -8.69 -0.89 3.82
N HIS A 366 -7.47 -0.38 3.91
CA HIS A 366 -6.98 0.68 3.05
C HIS A 366 -6.88 0.15 1.60
N GLY A 367 -7.30 0.94 0.60
CA GLY A 367 -7.29 0.51 -0.80
C GLY A 367 -5.90 0.01 -1.22
N ALA A 368 -4.87 0.82 -0.98
CA ALA A 368 -3.49 0.41 -1.20
C ALA A 368 -3.03 -0.83 -0.39
N ALA A 369 -3.52 -1.06 0.82
CA ALA A 369 -3.16 -2.26 1.59
C ALA A 369 -3.72 -3.52 0.92
N THR A 370 -5.00 -3.48 0.50
CA THR A 370 -5.62 -4.55 -0.30
C THR A 370 -4.86 -4.78 -1.62
N ALA A 371 -4.45 -3.73 -2.32
CA ALA A 371 -3.65 -3.86 -3.53
C ALA A 371 -2.29 -4.51 -3.24
N SER A 372 -1.67 -4.17 -2.11
CA SER A 372 -0.41 -4.74 -1.65
C SER A 372 -0.54 -6.23 -1.31
N LEU A 373 -1.63 -6.63 -0.63
CA LEU A 373 -1.96 -8.04 -0.36
C LEU A 373 -2.08 -8.83 -1.66
N LEU A 374 -2.89 -8.35 -2.62
CA LEU A 374 -3.12 -8.99 -3.92
C LEU A 374 -1.84 -9.11 -4.76
N ALA A 375 -0.99 -8.07 -4.75
CA ALA A 375 0.31 -8.11 -5.41
C ALA A 375 1.24 -9.15 -4.78
N THR A 376 1.25 -9.24 -3.45
CA THR A 376 2.13 -10.15 -2.71
C THR A 376 1.72 -11.60 -2.90
N VAL A 377 0.44 -11.95 -2.73
CA VAL A 377 -0.04 -13.33 -2.99
C VAL A 377 0.22 -13.77 -4.43
N SER A 378 0.18 -12.82 -5.38
CA SER A 378 0.46 -13.12 -6.79
C SER A 378 1.93 -13.44 -7.03
N ARG A 379 2.85 -12.83 -6.28
CA ARG A 379 4.27 -13.20 -6.29
C ARG A 379 4.50 -14.57 -5.67
N GLU A 380 3.86 -14.83 -4.53
CA GLU A 380 3.92 -16.14 -3.85
C GLU A 380 3.42 -17.27 -4.76
N HIS A 381 2.30 -17.06 -5.47
CA HIS A 381 1.78 -18.00 -6.46
C HIS A 381 2.83 -18.37 -7.53
N LEU A 382 3.61 -17.38 -8.00
CA LEU A 382 4.68 -17.63 -8.98
C LEU A 382 5.96 -18.20 -8.35
N GLY A 383 6.25 -17.87 -7.08
CA GLY A 383 7.39 -18.40 -6.32
C GLY A 383 7.27 -19.89 -6.06
N GLY A 384 6.05 -20.35 -5.71
CA GLY A 384 5.74 -21.78 -5.54
C GLY A 384 5.95 -22.62 -6.80
N LEU A 385 5.93 -22.00 -7.99
CA LEU A 385 6.21 -22.67 -9.27
C LEU A 385 7.72 -22.91 -9.54
N GLN A 386 8.59 -22.66 -8.55
CA GLN A 386 10.03 -23.01 -8.52
C GLN A 386 10.75 -22.81 -9.87
N ARG A 387 10.77 -21.57 -10.38
CA ARG A 387 11.54 -21.28 -11.59
C ARG A 387 12.97 -20.86 -11.27
N PRO A 388 14.00 -21.57 -11.77
CA PRO A 388 15.38 -21.10 -11.69
C PRO A 388 15.51 -19.84 -12.55
N GLY A 389 15.60 -18.66 -11.93
CA GLY A 389 15.70 -17.41 -12.69
C GLY A 389 15.66 -16.12 -11.87
N GLY A 390 15.14 -16.15 -10.64
CA GLY A 390 15.00 -14.96 -9.79
C GLY A 390 13.54 -14.63 -9.48
N VAL A 391 13.32 -13.49 -8.83
CA VAL A 391 11.98 -13.06 -8.39
C VAL A 391 11.22 -12.44 -9.56
N PRO A 392 9.99 -12.88 -9.88
CA PRO A 392 9.18 -12.26 -10.92
C PRO A 392 8.82 -10.81 -10.54
N VAL A 393 8.88 -9.90 -11.51
CA VAL A 393 8.61 -8.46 -11.30
C VAL A 393 7.25 -8.11 -11.86
N ILE A 394 6.40 -7.42 -11.10
CA ILE A 394 5.12 -6.93 -11.60
C ILE A 394 5.38 -5.75 -12.53
N LYS A 395 4.99 -5.89 -13.81
CA LYS A 395 5.02 -4.79 -14.78
C LYS A 395 3.82 -3.87 -14.64
N SER A 396 2.65 -4.42 -14.35
CA SER A 396 1.45 -3.62 -14.16
C SER A 396 0.40 -4.39 -13.38
N PHE A 397 -0.39 -3.68 -12.59
CA PHE A 397 -1.60 -4.22 -12.00
C PHE A 397 -2.70 -3.17 -11.95
N SER A 398 -3.95 -3.63 -11.98
CA SER A 398 -5.14 -2.82 -11.66
C SER A 398 -6.01 -3.60 -10.71
N VAL A 399 -6.49 -2.94 -9.66
CA VAL A 399 -7.36 -3.47 -8.63
C VAL A 399 -8.69 -2.74 -8.70
N LEU A 400 -9.76 -3.50 -8.93
CA LEU A 400 -11.15 -3.04 -8.84
C LEU A 400 -11.67 -3.39 -7.44
N TYR A 401 -12.10 -2.38 -6.69
CA TYR A 401 -12.76 -2.55 -5.40
C TYR A 401 -14.26 -2.65 -5.64
N GLN A 402 -14.83 -3.78 -5.27
CA GLN A 402 -16.26 -4.05 -5.38
C GLN A 402 -16.96 -3.62 -4.11
N GLU A 403 -16.37 -3.93 -2.95
CA GLU A 403 -16.95 -3.66 -1.64
C GLU A 403 -15.90 -3.32 -0.59
N PRO A 404 -16.26 -2.55 0.45
CA PRO A 404 -15.39 -2.33 1.60
C PRO A 404 -15.02 -3.65 2.27
N VAL A 405 -13.72 -3.86 2.54
CA VAL A 405 -13.24 -5.00 3.32
C VAL A 405 -13.21 -4.60 4.80
N PRO A 406 -14.03 -5.19 5.67
CA PRO A 406 -13.98 -4.86 7.09
C PRO A 406 -12.62 -5.24 7.69
N GLY A 407 -12.14 -4.42 8.62
CA GLY A 407 -10.95 -4.73 9.41
C GLY A 407 -11.24 -5.74 10.52
N GLY A 408 -10.25 -6.59 10.85
CA GLY A 408 -10.38 -7.62 11.88
C GLY A 408 -10.51 -9.05 11.34
N PRO A 409 -11.39 -9.36 10.38
CA PRO A 409 -11.48 -10.68 9.79
C PRO A 409 -10.20 -11.14 9.09
N THR A 410 -10.00 -12.45 9.11
CA THR A 410 -9.11 -13.15 8.19
C THR A 410 -9.81 -13.23 6.83
N VAL A 411 -9.15 -12.75 5.78
CA VAL A 411 -9.66 -12.77 4.40
C VAL A 411 -8.96 -13.83 3.58
N GLY A 412 -9.69 -14.38 2.60
CA GLY A 412 -9.14 -15.28 1.60
C GLY A 412 -8.56 -14.49 0.41
N LEU A 413 -7.42 -14.94 -0.08
CA LEU A 413 -6.72 -14.39 -1.24
C LEU A 413 -6.49 -15.52 -2.25
N ALA A 414 -7.25 -15.52 -3.35
CA ALA A 414 -7.12 -16.51 -4.40
C ALA A 414 -6.38 -15.93 -5.61
N VAL A 415 -5.45 -16.70 -6.19
CA VAL A 415 -4.69 -16.32 -7.40
C VAL A 415 -4.67 -17.46 -8.39
N TRP A 416 -4.86 -17.13 -9.67
CA TRP A 416 -4.77 -18.08 -10.77
C TRP A 416 -4.29 -17.42 -12.06
N HIS A 417 -3.79 -18.27 -12.97
CA HIS A 417 -3.40 -17.85 -14.31
C HIS A 417 -4.60 -17.41 -15.15
N GLN A 418 -4.46 -16.28 -15.84
CA GLN A 418 -5.42 -15.91 -16.87
C GLN A 418 -5.25 -16.82 -18.08
N PRO A 419 -6.37 -17.26 -18.71
CA PRO A 419 -6.28 -17.96 -19.98
C PRO A 419 -5.57 -17.06 -21.00
N PRO A 420 -4.71 -17.62 -21.88
CA PRO A 420 -4.01 -16.84 -22.89
C PRO A 420 -5.03 -16.08 -23.74
N GLY A 421 -5.09 -14.76 -23.57
CA GLY A 421 -6.02 -13.91 -24.28
C GLY A 421 -5.75 -13.95 -25.79
N ARG A 422 -6.79 -13.78 -26.62
CA ARG A 422 -6.68 -13.78 -28.09
C ARG A 422 -5.79 -12.66 -28.66
N VAL A 423 -5.38 -11.69 -27.85
CA VAL A 423 -4.57 -10.54 -28.26
C VAL A 423 -3.45 -10.33 -27.25
N ALA A 424 -2.43 -11.19 -27.30
CA ALA A 424 -1.15 -10.87 -26.67
C ALA A 424 -0.55 -9.66 -27.40
N ARG A 425 -0.13 -8.62 -26.65
CA ARG A 425 0.67 -7.56 -27.27
C ARG A 425 1.99 -8.19 -27.75
N PRO A 426 2.58 -7.74 -28.86
CA PRO A 426 3.84 -8.30 -29.36
C PRO A 426 4.96 -8.33 -28.32
N ASP A 427 4.95 -7.37 -27.38
CA ASP A 427 5.94 -7.20 -26.31
C ASP A 427 5.67 -8.09 -25.07
N ASP A 428 4.53 -8.80 -25.04
CA ASP A 428 4.09 -9.63 -23.90
C ASP A 428 4.41 -11.13 -24.08
N LYS A 429 5.31 -11.50 -25.00
CA LYS A 429 5.58 -12.92 -25.31
C LYS A 429 6.01 -13.74 -24.09
N ASP A 430 6.67 -13.10 -23.13
CA ASP A 430 7.16 -13.73 -21.90
C ASP A 430 6.41 -13.23 -20.64
N ALA A 431 5.31 -12.49 -20.83
CA ALA A 431 4.55 -11.95 -19.72
C ALA A 431 3.60 -13.00 -19.13
N VAL A 432 3.61 -13.14 -17.81
CA VAL A 432 2.66 -13.97 -17.09
C VAL A 432 1.51 -13.09 -16.61
N ARG A 433 0.28 -13.49 -16.92
CA ARG A 433 -0.92 -12.76 -16.49
C ARG A 433 -1.67 -13.55 -15.44
N LEU A 434 -1.95 -12.90 -14.32
CA LEU A 434 -2.66 -13.47 -13.19
C LEU A 434 -3.92 -12.67 -12.88
N THR A 435 -4.93 -13.36 -12.37
CA THR A 435 -6.03 -12.73 -11.65
C THR A 435 -5.86 -13.07 -10.18
N ALA A 436 -6.04 -12.07 -9.33
CA ALA A 436 -6.10 -12.26 -7.88
C ALA A 436 -7.43 -11.71 -7.36
N GLU A 437 -8.05 -12.39 -6.41
CA GLU A 437 -9.28 -11.94 -5.75
C GLU A 437 -9.13 -12.00 -4.24
N LEU A 438 -9.65 -10.97 -3.56
CA LEU A 438 -9.80 -10.93 -2.11
C LEU A 438 -11.28 -11.15 -1.79
N TYR A 439 -11.56 -12.13 -0.94
CA TYR A 439 -12.91 -12.46 -0.51
C TYR A 439 -13.01 -12.66 1.00
N ASN A 440 -14.21 -12.48 1.53
CA ASN A 440 -14.58 -12.79 2.91
C ASN A 440 -15.93 -13.49 2.88
N ASP A 441 -16.07 -14.62 3.56
CA ASP A 441 -17.30 -15.45 3.53
C ASP A 441 -17.82 -15.71 2.10
N ASP A 442 -16.93 -16.17 1.20
CA ASP A 442 -17.20 -16.41 -0.23
C ASP A 442 -17.63 -15.18 -1.07
N ARG A 443 -17.67 -13.99 -0.47
CA ARG A 443 -18.03 -12.75 -1.16
C ARG A 443 -16.78 -12.02 -1.64
N PRO A 444 -16.64 -11.75 -2.95
CA PRO A 444 -15.49 -11.01 -3.47
C PRO A 444 -15.62 -9.52 -3.12
N HIS A 445 -14.55 -8.97 -2.58
CA HIS A 445 -14.46 -7.55 -2.22
C HIS A 445 -13.53 -6.77 -3.16
N ALA A 446 -12.50 -7.41 -3.69
CA ALA A 446 -11.59 -6.79 -4.64
C ALA A 446 -11.05 -7.81 -5.63
N ARG A 447 -10.81 -7.35 -6.86
CA ARG A 447 -10.21 -8.15 -7.93
C ARG A 447 -9.07 -7.40 -8.57
N ALA A 448 -7.92 -8.05 -8.68
CA ALA A 448 -6.75 -7.54 -9.36
C ALA A 448 -6.45 -8.31 -10.65
N ASN A 449 -6.04 -7.59 -11.68
CA ASN A 449 -5.43 -8.14 -12.89
C ASN A 449 -3.96 -7.73 -12.90
N LEU A 450 -3.05 -8.70 -12.90
CA LEU A 450 -1.62 -8.47 -12.77
C LEU A 450 -0.87 -9.03 -13.97
N THR A 451 0.14 -8.29 -14.40
CA THR A 451 1.08 -8.73 -15.46
C THR A 451 2.49 -8.72 -14.90
N PHE A 452 3.15 -9.86 -14.99
CA PHE A 452 4.50 -10.09 -14.52
C PHE A 452 5.46 -10.25 -15.69
N SER A 453 6.68 -9.77 -15.51
CA SER A 453 7.82 -10.25 -16.30
C SER A 453 8.58 -11.28 -15.52
N LEU A 454 8.82 -12.39 -16.19
CA LEU A 454 9.74 -13.40 -15.69
C LEU A 454 11.16 -12.86 -15.85
N PRO A 455 12.04 -13.12 -14.88
CA PRO A 455 13.44 -12.78 -15.04
C PRO A 455 14.01 -13.47 -16.28
N GLU A 456 14.81 -12.73 -17.05
CA GLU A 456 15.53 -13.31 -18.19
C GLU A 456 16.41 -14.43 -17.63
N PRO A 457 16.32 -15.67 -18.14
CA PRO A 457 17.19 -16.74 -17.68
C PRO A 457 18.64 -16.27 -17.83
N PRO A 458 19.53 -16.59 -16.87
CA PRO A 458 20.91 -16.15 -16.92
C PRO A 458 21.48 -16.49 -18.28
N ARG A 459 21.95 -15.47 -19.02
CA ARG A 459 22.51 -15.70 -20.35
C ARG A 459 23.58 -16.77 -20.20
N PRO A 460 23.54 -17.84 -21.03
CA PRO A 460 24.56 -18.87 -20.94
C PRO A 460 25.92 -18.17 -20.99
N PRO A 461 26.87 -18.53 -20.11
CA PRO A 461 28.17 -17.88 -20.06
C PRO A 461 28.68 -17.82 -21.49
N PRO A 462 29.13 -16.64 -21.98
CA PRO A 462 29.47 -16.46 -23.39
C PRO A 462 30.37 -17.62 -23.73
N GLN A 463 29.87 -18.54 -24.58
CA GLN A 463 30.57 -19.79 -24.86
C GLN A 463 31.96 -19.34 -25.21
N ALA A 464 32.94 -19.67 -24.35
CA ALA A 464 34.30 -19.22 -24.52
C ALA A 464 34.64 -19.67 -25.91
N ARG A 465 34.58 -18.74 -26.87
CA ARG A 465 34.83 -19.06 -28.25
C ARG A 465 36.29 -19.40 -28.15
N LEU A 466 36.59 -20.70 -28.22
CA LEU A 466 37.91 -21.27 -28.33
C LEU A 466 38.49 -20.80 -29.68
N PHE A 467 38.57 -19.48 -29.86
CA PHE A 467 39.31 -18.78 -30.88
C PHE A 467 40.77 -18.91 -30.47
N GLY A 468 41.33 -20.08 -30.77
CA GLY A 468 42.72 -20.38 -30.45
C GLY A 468 43.14 -21.79 -30.86
N LEU A 469 42.23 -22.78 -30.85
CA LEU A 469 42.51 -24.08 -31.46
C LEU A 469 42.00 -24.07 -32.90
N GLY A 470 42.72 -23.30 -33.71
CA GLY A 470 42.67 -23.43 -35.15
C GLY A 470 42.79 -24.89 -35.55
N ARG A 471 41.93 -25.30 -36.49
CA ARG A 471 42.07 -26.47 -37.38
C ARG A 471 43.49 -27.06 -37.37
N MET A 472 43.72 -28.03 -36.50
CA MET A 472 44.74 -29.07 -36.71
C MET A 472 43.98 -30.32 -37.15
N PRO A 473 43.81 -30.55 -38.47
CA PRO A 473 43.30 -31.82 -38.96
C PRO A 473 44.38 -32.88 -38.71
N GLY A 474 44.30 -33.60 -37.59
CA GLY A 474 45.21 -34.74 -37.37
C GLY A 474 45.34 -35.33 -35.97
N LEU A 475 44.92 -34.66 -34.89
CA LEU A 475 45.27 -35.11 -33.52
C LEU A 475 44.11 -35.51 -32.59
N GLN A 476 42.86 -35.45 -33.05
CA GLN A 476 41.72 -35.87 -32.21
C GLN A 476 41.53 -37.40 -32.12
N ALA A 477 42.16 -38.20 -32.98
CA ALA A 477 42.01 -39.65 -32.94
C ALA A 477 42.87 -40.35 -31.86
N SER A 478 43.87 -39.68 -31.28
CA SER A 478 44.82 -40.29 -30.34
C SER A 478 44.58 -39.96 -28.86
N PHE A 479 43.85 -38.88 -28.54
CA PHE A 479 43.64 -38.48 -27.14
C PHE A 479 42.39 -39.09 -26.49
N LEU A 480 41.36 -39.44 -27.26
CA LEU A 480 40.15 -40.09 -26.73
C LEU A 480 40.30 -41.62 -26.56
N ARG A 481 41.40 -42.23 -27.04
CA ARG A 481 41.67 -43.67 -26.89
C ARG A 481 42.53 -44.04 -25.67
N ARG A 482 43.16 -43.07 -25.00
CA ARG A 482 43.96 -43.33 -23.77
C ARG A 482 43.20 -43.13 -22.46
N ARG A 483 41.99 -42.57 -22.49
CA ARG A 483 41.20 -42.32 -21.26
C ARG A 483 40.23 -43.46 -20.91
N SER A 484 40.05 -44.44 -21.78
CA SER A 484 39.17 -45.61 -21.56
C SER A 484 39.90 -46.87 -21.07
N GLN A 485 41.17 -46.77 -20.66
CA GLN A 485 41.95 -47.91 -20.11
C GLN A 485 42.56 -47.63 -18.72
N ALA A 486 42.23 -46.51 -18.07
CA ALA A 486 42.80 -46.12 -16.77
C ALA A 486 41.79 -46.15 -15.60
N THR A 487 40.55 -46.60 -15.83
CA THR A 487 39.48 -46.66 -14.81
C THR A 487 39.00 -48.08 -14.51
N GLU A 488 39.87 -49.08 -14.71
CA GLU A 488 39.57 -50.47 -14.39
C GLU A 488 40.79 -51.12 -13.71
N LYS A 489 41.16 -50.58 -12.54
CA LYS A 489 41.99 -51.23 -11.50
C LYS A 489 42.31 -50.23 -10.38
N ARG A 490 41.45 -50.20 -9.36
CA ARG A 490 41.83 -50.00 -7.95
C ARG A 490 40.58 -50.00 -7.06
N ASP A 491 40.05 -51.20 -6.86
CA ASP A 491 39.45 -51.56 -5.58
C ASP A 491 40.51 -52.36 -4.83
N SER A 492 40.93 -51.87 -3.67
CA SER A 492 41.20 -52.64 -2.44
C SER A 492 42.11 -51.87 -1.47
N SER A 493 41.55 -51.67 -0.27
CA SER A 493 42.22 -51.85 1.03
C SER A 493 43.01 -50.69 1.68
N LEU A 494 42.74 -50.57 2.99
CA LEU A 494 43.56 -50.01 4.10
C LEU A 494 43.48 -48.49 4.26
N SER A 495 42.81 -47.97 5.29
CA SER A 495 43.05 -48.01 6.76
C SER A 495 44.05 -46.95 7.22
N ASP A 496 43.69 -46.36 8.37
CA ASP A 496 44.49 -45.59 9.32
C ASP A 496 44.65 -44.08 9.06
N SER A 497 43.87 -43.34 9.85
CA SER A 497 43.97 -41.91 10.11
C SER A 497 44.90 -41.68 11.30
N GLU A 498 46.11 -41.21 11.05
CA GLU A 498 46.91 -40.41 11.99
C GLU A 498 46.77 -38.95 11.56
N VAL A 499 46.21 -38.11 12.45
CA VAL A 499 46.17 -36.65 12.29
C VAL A 499 47.26 -36.10 13.19
N ASP A 500 48.35 -35.68 12.57
CA ASP A 500 49.42 -34.90 13.20
C ASP A 500 49.04 -33.42 13.24
N GLU A 501 49.35 -32.83 14.38
CA GLU A 501 49.25 -31.42 14.73
C GLU A 501 50.14 -30.56 13.82
N ASN A 502 49.67 -29.37 13.45
CA ASN A 502 50.55 -28.21 13.23
C ASN A 502 49.76 -26.89 13.26
N GLU A 503 50.01 -26.12 14.33
CA GLU A 503 49.88 -24.66 14.33
C GLU A 503 50.85 -24.05 13.30
N PRO A 504 50.66 -22.78 12.92
CA PRO A 504 51.51 -21.79 13.58
C PRO A 504 50.82 -20.47 13.94
N ALA A 505 51.46 -19.85 14.92
CA ALA A 505 51.18 -18.60 15.57
C ALA A 505 51.30 -17.33 14.70
N SER A 506 50.55 -16.33 15.16
CA SER A 506 50.92 -14.91 15.35
C SER A 506 51.51 -14.10 14.20
N GLU A 507 50.84 -12.99 13.87
CA GLU A 507 51.53 -11.69 13.76
C GLU A 507 50.59 -10.51 14.09
N GLN A 508 51.08 -9.66 14.98
CA GLN A 508 50.50 -8.39 15.41
C GLN A 508 50.99 -7.26 14.49
N ALA A 509 50.12 -6.30 14.17
CA ALA A 509 50.45 -4.90 13.90
C ALA A 509 49.14 -4.09 13.91
N SER A 510 48.76 -3.40 14.98
CA SER A 510 49.22 -2.07 15.44
C SER A 510 49.07 -0.95 14.40
N GLY A 511 47.97 -0.20 14.53
CA GLY A 511 47.97 1.26 14.65
C GLY A 511 48.10 2.10 13.38
N SER A 512 47.05 2.86 13.06
CA SER A 512 47.14 4.33 12.88
C SER A 512 45.81 4.93 12.40
N ALA A 513 45.28 5.85 13.20
CA ALA A 513 44.42 6.98 12.80
C ALA A 513 44.79 8.14 13.76
N PRO A 514 44.45 9.42 13.49
CA PRO A 514 43.82 10.02 12.31
C PRO A 514 44.63 11.21 11.72
N GLU A 515 44.39 11.58 10.47
CA GLU A 515 44.83 12.88 9.93
C GLU A 515 43.77 13.95 10.15
N GLU A 516 44.12 14.93 10.98
CA GLU A 516 43.51 16.26 11.03
C GLU A 516 43.95 17.09 9.82
N PHE A 517 43.02 17.82 9.20
CA PHE A 517 43.35 19.04 8.45
C PHE A 517 42.34 20.16 8.79
N PRO A 518 42.74 21.43 8.66
CA PRO A 518 42.33 22.46 9.59
C PRO A 518 41.26 23.41 9.05
N ASN A 519 40.68 24.14 10.01
CA ASN A 519 39.98 25.39 9.86
C ASN A 519 40.83 26.44 9.12
N GLU A 520 40.24 27.16 8.16
CA GLU A 520 40.41 28.61 8.08
C GLU A 520 39.32 29.29 7.25
N SER A 521 39.09 30.54 7.61
CA SER A 521 37.96 31.41 7.27
C SER A 521 38.41 32.57 6.38
N GLN A 522 37.43 33.18 5.67
CA GLN A 522 37.34 34.59 5.21
C GLN A 522 37.44 34.90 3.70
N GLN A 523 36.79 36.03 3.36
CA GLN A 523 36.72 36.83 2.10
C GLN A 523 35.72 36.29 1.06
N LYS A 524 34.61 36.95 0.67
CA LYS A 524 34.21 38.37 0.47
C LYS A 524 34.92 39.07 -0.70
N GLU A 525 34.36 38.94 -1.89
CA GLU A 525 34.39 39.80 -3.11
C GLU A 525 33.48 39.06 -4.13
N ALA A 526 32.33 39.52 -4.63
CA ALA A 526 31.95 40.76 -5.31
C ALA A 526 32.77 41.02 -6.58
N GLU A 527 32.28 40.54 -7.73
CA GLU A 527 32.40 41.26 -9.02
C GLU A 527 31.41 40.71 -10.07
N ASP A 528 30.60 41.64 -10.59
CA ASP A 528 30.20 41.87 -11.98
C ASP A 528 29.69 40.71 -12.87
N PHE A 529 28.39 40.74 -13.16
CA PHE A 529 27.86 40.27 -14.44
C PHE A 529 27.01 41.36 -15.12
N ASP A 530 27.43 41.68 -16.34
CA ASP A 530 26.98 42.72 -17.26
C ASP A 530 25.53 42.51 -17.76
N PRO A 531 24.64 43.53 -17.70
CA PRO A 531 23.27 43.45 -18.20
C PRO A 531 23.19 43.89 -19.66
N ALA A 532 23.48 42.98 -20.60
CA ALA A 532 23.29 43.27 -22.02
C ALA A 532 22.92 42.03 -22.85
N LEU A 533 21.64 41.65 -22.82
CA LEU A 533 21.00 41.05 -24.01
C LEU A 533 19.53 41.48 -24.08
N LYS A 534 19.34 42.45 -24.97
CA LYS A 534 18.07 43.02 -25.40
C LYS A 534 17.27 42.02 -26.24
N ALA A 535 15.96 42.06 -26.00
CA ALA A 535 14.88 42.10 -26.98
C ALA A 535 14.72 40.92 -27.95
N LEU A 536 13.69 40.10 -27.68
CA LEU A 536 12.82 39.50 -28.68
C LEU A 536 11.35 39.60 -28.22
N PRO A 537 10.38 39.62 -29.15
CA PRO A 537 9.13 40.36 -28.98
C PRO A 537 7.99 39.54 -28.36
N ASP A 538 7.10 40.31 -27.74
CA ASP A 538 5.81 39.96 -27.19
C ASP A 538 4.80 39.74 -28.35
N GLU A 539 4.59 38.49 -28.75
CA GLU A 539 3.52 38.09 -29.67
C GLU A 539 2.66 37.01 -28.99
N GLY A 540 1.52 37.41 -28.46
CA GLY A 540 0.60 36.49 -27.80
C GLY A 540 -0.68 37.11 -27.25
N GLN A 541 -1.19 38.19 -27.86
CA GLN A 541 -2.55 38.68 -27.62
C GLN A 541 -3.22 38.95 -28.97
N GLN A 542 -4.09 38.03 -29.41
CA GLN A 542 -5.34 38.30 -30.14
C GLN A 542 -5.97 36.97 -30.58
N LEU A 543 -7.31 36.91 -30.57
CA LEU A 543 -8.21 35.77 -30.81
C LEU A 543 -8.36 34.93 -29.52
N GLU A 544 -9.48 34.93 -28.79
CA GLU A 544 -10.84 34.66 -29.26
C GLU A 544 -11.89 35.55 -28.56
N ALA A 545 -12.77 36.13 -29.38
CA ALA A 545 -14.05 36.68 -28.98
C ALA A 545 -15.16 35.77 -29.53
N GLU A 546 -16.29 35.75 -28.83
CA GLU A 546 -17.62 35.29 -29.28
C GLU A 546 -17.80 33.78 -29.57
N VAL A 547 -18.26 33.04 -28.56
CA VAL A 547 -19.09 31.85 -28.77
C VAL A 547 -20.53 32.24 -28.43
N ASP A 548 -21.26 32.62 -29.48
CA ASP A 548 -22.70 32.81 -29.45
C ASP A 548 -23.40 31.45 -29.57
N ALA A 549 -24.38 31.23 -28.70
CA ALA A 549 -25.18 30.03 -28.66
C ALA A 549 -26.06 29.94 -29.91
N LYS A 550 -25.92 28.85 -30.67
CA LYS A 550 -26.88 28.44 -31.69
C LYS A 550 -27.32 27.00 -31.43
N GLU A 551 -28.57 26.86 -31.00
CA GLU A 551 -29.32 25.61 -31.08
C GLU A 551 -29.38 25.13 -32.54
N PRO A 552 -29.34 23.81 -32.79
CA PRO A 552 -29.90 23.25 -33.99
C PRO A 552 -31.18 22.48 -33.65
N SER A 553 -32.30 23.08 -34.03
CA SER A 553 -33.50 22.37 -34.44
C SER A 553 -33.25 21.65 -35.76
N SER A 554 -33.52 20.34 -35.83
CA SER A 554 -34.09 19.74 -37.03
C SER A 554 -34.57 18.32 -36.74
N GLU A 555 -35.88 18.16 -36.83
CA GLU A 555 -36.60 16.92 -37.06
C GLU A 555 -35.98 16.15 -38.22
N GLN A 556 -35.82 14.82 -38.05
CA GLN A 556 -35.83 13.89 -39.17
C GLN A 556 -36.78 12.74 -38.85
N ASP A 557 -37.83 12.71 -39.65
CA ASP A 557 -38.77 11.61 -39.85
C ASP A 557 -38.05 10.28 -40.09
N LEU A 558 -38.39 9.27 -39.29
CA LEU A 558 -38.32 7.87 -39.70
C LEU A 558 -39.64 7.20 -39.31
N GLY A 559 -40.38 6.77 -40.33
CA GLY A 559 -41.65 6.06 -40.23
C GLY A 559 -41.51 4.63 -39.66
N PRO A 560 -42.65 3.95 -39.43
CA PRO A 560 -42.72 2.79 -38.54
C PRO A 560 -42.39 1.49 -39.29
N VAL A 561 -41.56 0.66 -38.66
CA VAL A 561 -41.48 -0.77 -38.97
C VAL A 561 -42.08 -1.52 -37.79
N LEU A 562 -43.25 -2.10 -38.04
CA LEU A 562 -43.90 -3.10 -37.21
C LEU A 562 -43.05 -4.37 -37.24
N ASP A 563 -42.71 -4.90 -36.06
CA ASP A 563 -42.51 -6.34 -35.90
C ASP A 563 -43.03 -6.77 -34.53
N GLU A 564 -43.83 -7.83 -34.60
CA GLU A 564 -44.61 -8.45 -33.55
C GLU A 564 -43.69 -9.20 -32.55
N PHE A 565 -43.88 -8.97 -31.25
CA PHE A 565 -43.48 -9.93 -30.22
C PHE A 565 -44.58 -10.06 -29.15
N PRO A 566 -44.77 -11.26 -28.58
CA PRO A 566 -46.01 -11.63 -27.93
C PRO A 566 -46.05 -11.21 -26.46
N ASP A 567 -47.29 -10.90 -26.09
CA ASP A 567 -47.87 -10.69 -24.77
C ASP A 567 -47.22 -11.58 -23.67
N LYS A 568 -46.58 -10.94 -22.69
CA LYS A 568 -46.24 -11.55 -21.40
C LYS A 568 -46.80 -10.67 -20.29
N GLY A 569 -47.61 -11.32 -19.45
CA GLY A 569 -48.50 -10.72 -18.47
C GLY A 569 -47.84 -9.73 -17.52
N GLN A 570 -48.52 -8.59 -17.36
CA GLN A 570 -48.27 -7.61 -16.32
C GLN A 570 -48.66 -8.19 -14.95
N SER A 571 -47.67 -8.55 -14.13
CA SER A 571 -47.82 -8.46 -12.67
C SER A 571 -47.44 -7.05 -12.25
N LYS A 572 -48.39 -6.33 -11.64
CA LYS A 572 -48.15 -5.07 -10.91
C LYS A 572 -47.08 -5.33 -9.85
N ALA A 573 -45.84 -4.91 -10.12
CA ALA A 573 -44.88 -4.64 -9.06
C ALA A 573 -45.20 -3.23 -8.54
N GLU A 574 -45.56 -3.14 -7.26
CA GLU A 574 -45.63 -1.87 -6.55
C GLU A 574 -44.23 -1.25 -6.58
N ALA A 575 -44.15 0.03 -6.96
CA ALA A 575 -42.90 0.78 -6.86
C ALA A 575 -42.51 0.84 -5.37
N PRO A 576 -41.26 0.51 -5.00
CA PRO A 576 -40.82 0.63 -3.62
C PRO A 576 -40.92 2.09 -3.17
N ALA A 577 -41.34 2.29 -1.93
CA ALA A 577 -41.40 3.60 -1.32
C ALA A 577 -39.98 4.17 -1.24
N GLU A 578 -39.75 5.34 -1.85
CA GLU A 578 -38.54 6.13 -1.60
C GLU A 578 -38.48 6.42 -0.10
N LEU A 579 -37.47 5.87 0.59
CA LEU A 579 -37.17 6.21 1.97
C LEU A 579 -36.89 7.72 2.06
N ASP A 580 -37.34 8.34 3.14
CA ASP A 580 -36.98 9.72 3.38
C ASP A 580 -35.46 9.82 3.67
N GLY A 581 -34.87 10.97 3.36
CA GLY A 581 -33.42 11.16 3.53
C GLY A 581 -32.93 11.14 4.98
N GLU A 582 -33.83 11.10 5.97
CA GLU A 582 -33.47 10.95 7.39
C GLU A 582 -33.32 9.47 7.77
N GLU A 583 -34.20 8.57 7.28
CA GLU A 583 -34.07 7.12 7.43
C GLU A 583 -32.83 6.59 6.71
N GLU A 584 -32.50 7.12 5.53
CA GLU A 584 -31.27 6.76 4.81
C GLU A 584 -30.00 7.20 5.58
N GLU A 585 -30.03 8.36 6.27
CA GLU A 585 -28.92 8.84 7.12
C GLU A 585 -28.81 8.00 8.41
N GLU A 586 -29.92 7.68 9.07
CA GLU A 586 -29.91 6.83 10.26
C GLU A 586 -29.46 5.40 9.94
N GLU A 587 -29.90 4.84 8.82
CA GLU A 587 -29.46 3.54 8.35
C GLU A 587 -27.97 3.56 8.00
N TRP A 588 -27.49 4.57 7.27
CA TRP A 588 -26.07 4.72 6.97
C TRP A 588 -25.22 4.87 8.23
N LEU A 589 -25.65 5.68 9.21
CA LEU A 589 -24.96 5.86 10.50
C LEU A 589 -25.06 4.63 11.43
N ARG A 590 -26.14 3.84 11.32
CA ARG A 590 -26.31 2.58 12.04
C ARG A 590 -25.38 1.51 11.45
N CYS A 591 -25.42 1.32 10.14
CA CYS A 591 -24.49 0.47 9.40
C CYS A 591 -23.03 0.84 9.70
N TRP A 592 -22.72 2.15 9.74
CA TRP A 592 -21.42 2.67 10.15
C TRP A 592 -21.03 2.28 11.59
N ARG A 593 -21.93 2.41 12.57
CA ARG A 593 -21.66 2.02 13.98
C ARG A 593 -21.50 0.51 14.16
N GLU A 594 -22.12 -0.27 13.29
CA GLU A 594 -22.17 -1.74 13.39
C GLU A 594 -21.13 -2.43 12.48
N GLY A 595 -20.32 -1.67 11.74
CA GLY A 595 -19.35 -2.24 10.79
C GLY A 595 -19.99 -3.01 9.64
N ARG A 596 -21.26 -2.73 9.34
CA ARG A 596 -22.01 -3.38 8.25
C ARG A 596 -22.06 -2.46 7.03
N PRO A 597 -21.95 -2.98 5.80
CA PRO A 597 -22.21 -2.16 4.62
C PRO A 597 -23.69 -1.73 4.60
N PRO A 598 -24.02 -0.48 4.21
CA PRO A 598 -25.39 -0.07 3.99
C PRO A 598 -26.01 -0.92 2.88
N GLN A 599 -27.19 -1.50 3.12
CA GLN A 599 -27.92 -2.21 2.08
C GLN A 599 -28.51 -1.18 1.12
N THR A 600 -27.99 -1.12 -0.10
CA THR A 600 -28.62 -0.38 -1.19
C THR A 600 -29.48 -1.36 -1.99
N GLU A 601 -30.81 -1.23 -1.93
CA GLU A 601 -31.72 -1.87 -2.90
C GLU A 601 -31.82 -1.09 -4.20
#